data_AF-A0A3A5JWW1-F1
#
_entry.id   AF-A0A3A5JWW1-F1
#
_cell.length_a   1.000
_cell.length_b   1.000
_cell.length_c   1.000
_cell.angle_alpha   90.00
_cell.angle_beta   90.00
_cell.angle_gamma   90.00
#
_symmetry.space_group_name_H-M   'P 1'
#
loop_
_entity.id
_entity.type
_entity.pdbx_description
1 polymer ?
#
loop_
_entity_poly.entity_id
_entity_poly.type
_entity_poly.pdbx_seq_one_letter_code
_entity_poly.pdbx_strand_id
1 'polypeptide(L)'
;MERKSHMTMNTRRAALGALASIPAIGAATEAFPSTGSTAPETIDDRIRRLAGELSAALEGMHGGEWRVTVDHSAGFALIVQQRGVQS
;
A
#
# COMPACT_ATOMS: atom_id res chain seq x y z
N MET A 1 -34.99 -7.23 -36.92
CA MET A 1 -33.83 -7.73 -36.14
C MET A 1 -33.26 -6.52 -35.39
N GLU A 2 -33.91 -6.12 -34.30
CA GLU A 2 -33.54 -4.95 -33.50
C GLU A 2 -32.56 -5.37 -32.40
N ARG A 3 -31.44 -4.66 -32.29
CA ARG A 3 -30.48 -4.82 -31.19
C ARG A 3 -30.16 -3.46 -30.60
N LYS A 4 -30.59 -3.24 -29.36
CA LYS A 4 -29.72 -3.02 -28.17
C LYS A 4 -30.41 -2.14 -27.15
N SER A 5 -31.03 -2.79 -26.17
CA SER A 5 -30.99 -2.30 -24.80
C SER A 5 -29.63 -2.66 -24.21
N HIS A 6 -28.84 -1.66 -23.85
CA HIS A 6 -27.98 -1.78 -22.67
C HIS A 6 -27.84 -0.42 -22.01
N MET A 7 -28.77 -0.20 -21.06
CA MET A 7 -28.70 0.83 -20.06
C MET A 7 -27.56 0.49 -19.10
N THR A 8 -26.54 1.34 -19.02
CA THR A 8 -25.64 1.38 -17.87
C THR A 8 -25.28 2.83 -17.61
N MET A 9 -25.91 3.39 -16.59
CA MET A 9 -25.68 4.72 -16.03
C MET A 9 -24.23 4.82 -15.58
N ASN A 10 -23.41 5.58 -16.33
CA ASN A 10 -22.05 5.87 -15.93
C ASN A 10 -22.07 6.92 -14.81
N THR A 11 -22.10 6.37 -13.61
CA THR A 11 -22.29 7.02 -12.32
C THR A 11 -21.00 7.72 -11.88
N ARG A 12 -21.12 9.02 -11.56
CA ARG A 12 -20.19 9.87 -10.79
C ARG A 12 -18.86 10.25 -11.44
N ARG A 13 -18.93 11.23 -12.36
CA ARG A 13 -17.85 12.22 -12.49
C ARG A 13 -18.12 13.36 -11.51
N ALA A 14 -17.67 13.21 -10.27
CA ALA A 14 -17.60 14.31 -9.32
C ALA A 14 -16.46 15.23 -9.75
N ALA A 15 -16.79 16.30 -10.48
CA ALA A 15 -15.87 17.38 -10.79
C ALA A 15 -15.60 18.20 -9.51
N LEU A 16 -14.50 17.85 -8.82
CA LEU A 16 -13.68 18.79 -8.06
C LEU A 16 -13.32 19.94 -9.02
N GLY A 17 -13.36 21.23 -8.69
CA GLY A 17 -13.52 21.97 -7.45
C GLY A 17 -13.15 23.40 -7.84
N ALA A 18 -13.95 24.37 -7.41
CA ALA A 18 -13.80 25.76 -7.83
C ALA A 18 -12.42 26.32 -7.42
N LEU A 19 -11.62 26.73 -8.41
CA LEU A 19 -10.40 27.51 -8.21
C LEU A 19 -10.80 28.94 -7.82
N ALA A 20 -10.95 29.19 -6.52
CA ALA A 20 -11.03 30.55 -6.00
C ALA A 20 -9.63 31.18 -6.04
N SER A 21 -9.54 32.33 -6.70
CA SER A 21 -8.33 33.07 -7.07
C SER A 21 -7.39 33.36 -5.90
N ILE A 22 -6.10 33.09 -6.09
CA ILE A 22 -5.00 33.36 -5.16
C ILE A 22 -4.39 34.73 -5.49
N PRO A 23 -4.20 35.66 -4.54
CA PRO A 23 -3.12 36.64 -4.59
C PRO A 23 -1.88 36.05 -3.92
N ALA A 24 -0.85 35.78 -4.73
CA ALA A 24 0.44 35.28 -4.29
C ALA A 24 1.25 36.41 -3.62
N ILE A 25 1.58 36.26 -2.34
CA ILE A 25 2.64 37.04 -1.69
C ILE A 25 3.46 36.10 -0.79
N GLY A 26 4.65 35.76 -1.28
CA GLY A 26 5.87 35.49 -0.50
C GLY A 26 5.81 34.51 0.67
N ALA A 27 6.17 33.26 0.42
CA ALA A 27 7.06 32.46 1.29
C ALA A 27 7.45 31.19 0.54
N ALA A 28 8.75 30.97 0.36
CA ALA A 28 9.28 29.69 -0.05
C ALA A 28 9.04 28.67 1.07
N THR A 29 8.05 27.81 0.92
CA THR A 29 8.06 26.48 1.52
C THR A 29 7.36 25.57 0.55
N GLU A 30 8.08 24.57 0.03
CA GLU A 30 7.50 23.49 -0.76
C GLU A 30 6.60 22.67 0.16
N ALA A 31 5.34 23.10 0.29
CA ALA A 31 4.31 22.32 0.93
C ALA A 31 3.96 21.16 0.00
N PHE A 32 4.73 20.07 0.10
CA PHE A 32 4.29 18.79 -0.43
C PHE A 32 2.91 18.49 0.18
N PRO A 33 1.86 18.27 -0.64
CA PRO A 33 0.59 17.83 -0.10
C PRO A 33 0.82 16.43 0.46
N SER A 34 0.94 16.31 1.78
CA SER A 34 0.73 15.04 2.47
C SER A 34 -0.76 14.72 2.43
N THR A 35 -1.29 14.47 1.23
CA THR A 35 -2.56 13.78 1.00
C THR A 35 -2.36 12.30 1.32
N GLY A 36 -2.27 12.04 2.60
CA GLY A 36 -2.19 10.72 3.17
C GLY A 36 -2.54 10.88 4.63
N SER A 37 -3.84 10.87 4.93
CA SER A 37 -4.33 10.68 6.29
C SER A 37 -3.78 9.34 6.78
N THR A 38 -2.59 9.39 7.34
CA THR A 38 -1.96 8.28 8.04
C THR A 38 -2.74 8.17 9.33
N ALA A 39 -3.77 7.34 9.33
CA ALA A 39 -4.23 6.75 10.57
C ALA A 39 -2.97 6.25 11.32
N PRO A 40 -2.87 6.46 12.63
CA PRO A 40 -1.68 6.05 13.37
C PRO A 40 -1.44 4.55 13.12
N GLU A 41 -0.35 4.22 12.41
CA GLU A 41 0.08 2.85 12.19
C GLU A 41 0.55 2.31 13.54
N THR A 42 0.00 1.18 13.97
CA THR A 42 0.49 0.53 15.19
C THR A 42 1.87 -0.07 14.93
N ILE A 43 2.67 -0.24 15.99
CA ILE A 43 3.98 -0.88 15.85
C ILE A 43 3.83 -2.31 15.29
N ASP A 44 2.80 -3.04 15.70
CA ASP A 44 2.49 -4.37 15.18
C ASP A 44 2.21 -4.38 13.67
N ASP A 45 1.40 -3.43 13.18
CA ASP A 45 1.10 -3.30 11.75
C ASP A 45 2.36 -2.99 10.96
N ARG A 46 3.21 -2.10 11.50
CA ARG A 46 4.50 -1.77 10.90
C ARG A 46 5.42 -2.99 10.81
N ILE A 47 5.51 -3.78 11.87
CA ILE A 47 6.35 -4.99 11.91
C ILE A 47 5.86 -6.03 10.90
N ARG A 48 4.55 -6.27 10.83
CA ARG A 48 3.96 -7.19 9.85
C ARG A 48 4.24 -6.75 8.42
N ARG A 49 4.07 -5.45 8.14
CA ARG A 49 4.37 -4.88 6.82
C ARG A 49 5.83 -5.07 6.45
N LEU A 50 6.77 -4.72 7.34
CA LEU A 50 8.20 -4.89 7.11
C LEU A 50 8.61 -6.37 6.93
N ALA A 51 8.01 -7.29 7.69
CA ALA A 51 8.24 -8.72 7.52
C ALA A 51 7.77 -9.22 6.14
N GLY A 52 6.64 -8.71 5.65
CA GLY A 52 6.14 -8.98 4.30
C GLY A 52 7.07 -8.42 3.22
N GLU A 53 7.48 -7.16 3.35
CA GLU A 53 8.44 -6.51 2.43
C GLU A 53 9.76 -7.28 2.35
N LEU A 54 10.29 -7.73 3.49
CA LEU A 54 11.51 -8.55 3.54
C LEU A 54 11.32 -9.90 2.86
N SER A 55 10.18 -10.57 3.07
CA SER A 55 9.87 -11.85 2.42
C SER A 55 9.85 -11.70 0.89
N ALA A 56 9.18 -10.66 0.38
CA ALA A 56 9.13 -10.35 -1.04
C ALA A 56 10.50 -9.99 -1.63
N ALA A 57 11.32 -9.24 -0.88
CA ALA A 57 12.68 -8.92 -1.31
C ALA A 57 13.55 -10.20 -1.43
N LEU A 58 13.45 -11.12 -0.47
CA LEU A 58 14.18 -12.39 -0.50
C LEU A 58 13.73 -13.27 -1.66
N GLU A 59 12.43 -13.33 -1.94
CA GLU A 59 11.89 -14.00 -3.13
C GLU A 59 12.45 -13.39 -4.42
N GLY A 60 12.48 -12.06 -4.54
CA GLY A 60 13.04 -11.38 -5.70
C GLY A 60 14.55 -11.60 -5.89
N MET A 61 15.32 -11.70 -4.80
CA MET A 61 16.79 -11.86 -4.84
C MET A 61 17.24 -13.31 -5.01
N HIS A 62 16.55 -14.25 -4.36
CA HIS A 62 17.00 -15.64 -4.23
C HIS A 62 16.06 -16.66 -4.86
N GLY A 63 14.86 -16.25 -5.26
CA GLY A 63 13.81 -17.13 -5.75
C GLY A 63 13.21 -18.02 -4.66
N GLY A 64 12.08 -18.64 -4.99
CA GLY A 64 11.30 -19.48 -4.07
C GLY A 64 10.52 -18.67 -3.03
N GLU A 65 9.67 -19.35 -2.26
CA GLU A 65 8.87 -18.71 -1.22
C GLU A 65 9.71 -18.54 0.06
N TRP A 66 9.71 -17.33 0.62
CA TRP A 66 10.40 -17.01 1.86
C TRP A 66 9.39 -16.60 2.94
N ARG A 67 9.63 -17.04 4.17
CA ARG A 67 8.80 -16.67 5.33
C ARG A 67 9.65 -16.01 6.39
N VAL A 68 9.18 -14.86 6.87
CA VAL A 68 9.70 -14.15 8.04
C VAL A 68 8.72 -14.33 9.19
N THR A 69 9.21 -14.74 10.35
CA THR A 69 8.43 -14.87 11.59
C THR A 69 9.11 -14.08 12.69
N VAL A 70 8.37 -13.20 13.36
CA VAL A 70 8.86 -12.43 14.49
C VAL A 70 8.11 -12.87 15.74
N ASP A 71 8.85 -13.37 16.73
CA ASP A 71 8.31 -13.71 18.04
C ASP A 71 8.89 -12.76 19.08
N HIS A 72 8.05 -11.84 19.56
CA HIS A 72 8.43 -10.86 20.57
C HIS A 72 8.61 -11.47 21.96
N SER A 73 7.89 -12.55 22.27
CA SER A 73 7.97 -13.21 23.58
C SER A 73 9.27 -13.99 23.72
N ALA A 74 9.72 -14.61 22.63
CA ALA A 74 10.96 -15.37 22.55
C ALA A 74 12.15 -14.53 22.07
N GLY A 75 11.93 -13.30 21.59
CA GLY A 75 12.98 -12.34 21.25
C GLY A 75 13.75 -12.67 19.98
N PHE A 76 13.13 -13.34 19.00
CA PHE A 76 13.79 -13.71 17.75
C PHE A 76 13.00 -13.33 16.50
N ALA A 77 13.73 -13.18 15.40
CA ALA A 77 13.18 -13.20 14.05
C ALA A 77 13.78 -14.38 13.28
N LEU A 78 12.92 -15.22 12.71
CA LEU A 78 13.29 -16.38 11.92
C LEU A 78 13.02 -16.09 10.44
N ILE A 79 14.01 -16.32 9.59
CA ILE A 79 13.93 -16.19 8.14
C ILE A 79 14.23 -17.55 7.53
N VAL A 80 13.27 -18.13 6.81
CA VAL A 80 13.39 -19.47 6.23
C VAL A 80 12.83 -19.51 4.81
N GLN A 81 13.50 -20.25 3.93
CA GLN A 81 12.95 -20.61 2.63
C GLN A 81 11.93 -21.75 2.82
N GLN A 82 10.71 -21.56 2.35
CA GLN A 82 9.67 -22.59 2.33
C GLN A 82 10.04 -23.59 1.22
N ARG A 83 10.68 -24.70 1.58
CA ARG A 83 10.70 -25.85 0.68
C ARG A 83 9.31 -26.48 0.73
N GLY A 84 8.60 -26.49 -0.38
CA GLY A 84 7.33 -27.20 -0.49
C GLY A 84 7.50 -28.60 0.09
N VAL A 85 6.69 -28.93 1.09
CA VAL A 85 6.53 -30.31 1.54
C VAL A 85 5.86 -31.03 0.38
N GLN A 86 6.67 -31.66 -0.47
CA GLN A 86 6.16 -32.57 -1.48
C GLN A 86 5.49 -33.71 -0.73
N SER A 87 4.15 -33.65 -0.68
CA SER A 87 3.29 -34.71 -0.18
C SER A 87 2.93 -35.65 -1.31
#